data_AF-A4BB16-F1
#
_entry.id   AF-A4BB16-F1
#
_cell.length_a   1.000
_cell.length_b   1.000
_cell.length_c   1.000
_cell.angle_alpha   90.00
_cell.angle_beta   90.00
_cell.angle_gamma   90.00
#
_symmetry.space_group_name_H-M   'P 1'
#
loop_
_entity.id
_entity.type
_entity.pdbx_description
1 polymer ?
#
loop_
_entity_poly.entity_id
_entity_poly.type
_entity_poly.pdbx_seq_one_letter_code
_entity_poly.pdbx_strand_id
1 'polypeptide(L)'
;MFRVLPWVLALLLVACSDPEPEIIQESTEFTRAAVQPDWFNRVDAEPLTSWDDVQALWASEKRCCGDDRSVVKANRVFYKSCYRAIEAKPDDVHLVPYCLWLMDVALDYDDSIQLSRYLLEHYLFYSQPTDYCANCSPADLVARTTRDVALYDLRHNNAPYDAALQLERLLDEREAQISAWVLGEIYVSLAEIYEAIPDRAERVDQLRQRVTRLEANWPEGLQAWRLEDVQSALRLLER
;
A
#
# COMPACT_ATOMS: atom_id res chain seq x y z
N MET A 1 -31.54 81.38 -26.28
CA MET A 1 -30.12 80.98 -26.11
C MET A 1 -30.03 80.14 -24.84
N PHE A 2 -30.12 78.81 -25.00
CA PHE A 2 -30.07 77.85 -23.90
C PHE A 2 -28.63 77.34 -23.74
N ARG A 3 -28.10 77.33 -22.52
CA ARG A 3 -26.91 76.55 -22.15
C ARG A 3 -27.32 75.61 -21.03
N VAL A 4 -27.44 74.33 -21.36
CA VAL A 4 -27.67 73.23 -20.41
C VAL A 4 -26.33 72.49 -20.32
N LEU A 5 -25.73 72.45 -19.13
CA LEU A 5 -24.58 71.59 -18.83
C LEU A 5 -25.08 70.16 -18.56
N PRO A 6 -24.47 69.10 -19.13
CA PRO A 6 -24.74 67.74 -18.70
C PRO A 6 -23.80 67.37 -17.56
N TRP A 7 -24.38 67.07 -16.40
CA TRP A 7 -23.71 66.34 -15.34
C TRP A 7 -23.70 64.85 -15.72
N VAL A 8 -22.53 64.32 -16.08
CA VAL A 8 -22.34 62.87 -16.24
C VAL A 8 -22.07 62.29 -14.86
N LEU A 9 -23.08 61.67 -14.27
CA LEU A 9 -22.96 60.86 -13.06
C LEU A 9 -22.38 59.50 -13.47
N ALA A 10 -21.09 59.28 -13.23
CA ALA A 10 -20.48 57.96 -13.37
C ALA A 10 -20.79 57.12 -12.11
N LEU A 11 -21.77 56.23 -12.22
CA LEU A 11 -22.01 55.18 -11.23
C LEU A 11 -20.93 54.10 -11.38
N LEU A 12 -19.95 54.12 -10.47
CA LEU A 12 -19.03 52.99 -10.25
C LEU A 12 -19.81 51.90 -9.51
N LEU A 13 -20.33 50.92 -10.25
CA LEU A 13 -20.78 49.65 -9.71
C LEU A 13 -19.54 48.87 -9.28
N VAL A 14 -19.17 48.99 -8.00
CA VAL A 14 -18.28 48.03 -7.35
C VAL A 14 -19.10 46.74 -7.21
N ALA A 15 -18.89 45.81 -8.14
CA ALA A 15 -19.37 44.45 -7.99
C ALA A 15 -18.56 43.83 -6.82
N CYS A 16 -19.16 43.81 -5.63
CA CYS A 16 -18.79 42.86 -4.61
C CYS A 16 -19.10 41.47 -5.17
N SER A 17 -18.12 40.86 -5.84
CA SER A 17 -18.12 39.42 -6.07
C SER A 17 -18.03 38.78 -4.69
N ASP A 18 -19.16 38.22 -4.21
CA ASP A 18 -19.15 37.35 -3.05
C ASP A 18 -18.07 36.28 -3.26
N PRO A 19 -17.17 36.05 -2.28
CA PRO A 19 -16.21 34.96 -2.41
C PRO A 19 -17.00 33.67 -2.63
N GLU A 20 -16.66 32.94 -3.70
CA GLU A 20 -17.23 31.61 -3.94
C GLU A 20 -17.10 30.81 -2.64
N PRO A 21 -18.17 30.13 -2.19
CA PRO A 21 -18.10 29.33 -0.99
C PRO A 21 -16.98 28.33 -1.17
N GLU A 22 -15.94 28.46 -0.34
CA GLU A 22 -14.86 27.50 -0.22
C GLU A 22 -15.55 26.17 0.11
N ILE A 23 -15.62 25.26 -0.87
CA ILE A 23 -16.19 23.94 -0.67
C ILE A 23 -15.25 23.26 0.32
N ILE A 24 -15.61 23.27 1.60
CA ILE A 24 -14.94 22.47 2.62
C ILE A 24 -15.24 21.03 2.22
N GLN A 25 -14.32 20.45 1.46
CA GLN A 25 -14.38 19.05 1.08
C GLN A 25 -14.27 18.27 2.39
N GLU A 26 -15.40 17.71 2.85
CA GLU A 26 -15.42 16.93 4.08
C GLU A 26 -14.39 15.81 3.96
N SER A 27 -13.50 15.70 4.95
CA SER A 27 -12.49 14.64 4.97
C SER A 27 -13.16 13.27 4.85
N THR A 28 -12.75 12.48 3.88
CA THR A 28 -13.13 11.06 3.79
C THR A 28 -12.39 10.25 4.86
N GLU A 29 -12.86 9.04 5.16
CA GLU A 29 -12.14 8.10 6.02
C GLU A 29 -10.71 7.86 5.54
N PHE A 30 -10.54 7.63 4.24
CA PHE A 30 -9.24 7.49 3.61
C PHE A 30 -8.35 8.71 3.84
N THR A 31 -8.84 9.95 3.63
CA THR A 31 -8.02 11.16 3.83
C THR A 31 -7.61 11.41 5.27
N ARG A 32 -8.33 10.81 6.24
CA ARG A 32 -7.92 10.82 7.65
C ARG A 32 -6.83 9.81 7.94
N ALA A 33 -6.86 8.65 7.28
CA ALA A 33 -5.87 7.58 7.44
C ALA A 33 -4.58 7.85 6.65
N ALA A 34 -4.69 8.44 5.47
CA ALA A 34 -3.59 8.71 4.54
C ALA A 34 -3.32 10.21 4.45
N VAL A 35 -2.43 10.72 5.31
CA VAL A 35 -2.06 12.15 5.28
C VAL A 35 -1.35 12.47 3.97
N GLN A 36 -1.77 13.57 3.32
CA GLN A 36 -1.13 14.05 2.10
C GLN A 36 0.30 14.52 2.40
N PRO A 37 1.32 14.05 1.66
CA PRO A 37 2.69 14.55 1.82
C PRO A 37 2.83 16.02 1.43
N ASP A 38 3.86 16.71 1.94
CA ASP A 38 4.13 18.14 1.66
C ASP A 38 4.24 18.50 0.16
N TRP A 39 4.60 17.54 -0.68
CA TRP A 39 4.71 17.73 -2.12
C TRP A 39 3.39 17.55 -2.88
N PHE A 40 2.35 17.02 -2.25
CA PHE A 40 1.11 16.59 -2.91
C PHE A 40 0.47 17.72 -3.73
N ASN A 41 0.39 18.92 -3.17
CA ASN A 41 -0.21 20.09 -3.84
C ASN A 41 0.69 20.72 -4.91
N ARG A 42 1.96 20.31 -5.03
CA ARG A 42 2.92 20.82 -6.04
C ARG A 42 3.00 19.95 -7.29
N VAL A 43 2.25 18.86 -7.34
CA VAL A 43 2.27 17.90 -8.45
C VAL A 43 0.92 17.93 -9.15
N ASP A 44 0.91 18.11 -10.46
CA ASP A 44 -0.31 18.00 -11.25
C ASP A 44 -0.52 16.54 -11.68
N ALA A 45 -1.70 16.00 -11.42
CA ALA A 45 -2.02 14.61 -11.70
C ALA A 45 -3.54 14.41 -11.82
N GLU A 46 -3.99 13.77 -12.89
CA GLU A 46 -5.41 13.41 -13.08
C GLU A 46 -5.78 12.17 -12.25
N PRO A 47 -7.02 12.03 -11.77
CA PRO A 47 -7.47 10.81 -11.10
C PRO A 47 -7.47 9.63 -12.08
N LEU A 48 -7.07 8.45 -11.57
CA LEU A 48 -7.27 7.20 -12.31
C LEU A 48 -8.74 6.82 -12.27
N THR A 49 -9.24 6.26 -13.36
CA THR A 49 -10.68 5.94 -13.47
C THR A 49 -10.96 4.45 -13.52
N SER A 50 -9.94 3.66 -13.85
CA SER A 50 -10.01 2.22 -14.04
C SER A 50 -8.72 1.54 -13.60
N TRP A 51 -8.79 0.23 -13.45
CA TRP A 51 -7.64 -0.63 -13.20
C TRP A 51 -6.62 -0.60 -14.36
N ASP A 52 -7.10 -0.49 -15.61
CA ASP A 52 -6.22 -0.34 -16.79
C ASP A 52 -5.35 0.93 -16.69
N ASP A 53 -5.93 2.03 -16.19
CA ASP A 53 -5.18 3.28 -15.96
C ASP A 53 -4.09 3.10 -14.91
N VAL A 54 -4.39 2.39 -13.82
CA VAL A 54 -3.41 2.06 -12.76
C VAL A 54 -2.25 1.27 -13.37
N GLN A 55 -2.54 0.23 -14.15
CA GLN A 55 -1.51 -0.57 -14.78
C GLN A 55 -0.67 0.21 -15.78
N ALA A 56 -1.31 0.97 -16.68
CA ALA A 56 -0.63 1.73 -17.69
C ALA A 56 0.32 2.77 -17.08
N LEU A 57 -0.13 3.45 -16.02
CA LEU A 57 0.71 4.41 -15.32
C LEU A 57 1.78 3.74 -14.46
N TRP A 58 1.49 2.58 -13.86
CA TRP A 58 2.46 1.79 -13.10
C TRP A 58 3.60 1.27 -13.97
N ALA A 59 3.28 0.68 -15.12
CA ALA A 59 4.23 0.08 -16.05
C ALA A 59 4.98 1.12 -16.92
N SER A 60 4.66 2.40 -16.80
CA SER A 60 5.30 3.45 -17.59
C SER A 60 6.80 3.53 -17.34
N GLU A 61 7.62 3.46 -18.41
CA GLU A 61 9.08 3.60 -18.33
C GLU A 61 9.54 4.84 -17.55
N LYS A 62 8.76 5.93 -17.61
CA LYS A 62 9.05 7.17 -16.86
C LYS A 62 9.23 6.98 -15.35
N ARG A 63 8.72 5.86 -14.80
CA ARG A 63 8.79 5.53 -13.36
C ARG A 63 10.00 4.67 -12.97
N CYS A 64 10.63 3.98 -13.91
CA CYS A 64 11.80 3.14 -13.63
C CYS A 64 13.08 3.67 -14.27
N CYS A 65 12.92 4.40 -15.35
CA CYS A 65 13.91 4.46 -16.40
C CYS A 65 14.04 5.92 -16.83
N GLY A 66 15.06 6.59 -16.29
CA GLY A 66 15.30 8.01 -16.47
C GLY A 66 16.27 8.54 -15.42
N ASP A 67 16.47 9.86 -15.38
CA ASP A 67 17.18 10.50 -14.28
C ASP A 67 16.34 10.49 -13.00
N ASP A 68 17.00 10.49 -11.84
CA ASP A 68 16.37 10.39 -10.52
C ASP A 68 15.24 11.42 -10.31
N ARG A 69 15.43 12.65 -10.79
CA ARG A 69 14.44 13.72 -10.62
C ARG A 69 13.18 13.43 -11.43
N SER A 70 13.33 12.95 -12.66
CA SER A 70 12.21 12.56 -13.52
C SER A 70 11.46 11.35 -12.95
N VAL A 71 12.19 10.35 -12.45
CA VAL A 71 11.61 9.16 -11.81
C VAL A 71 10.81 9.52 -10.56
N VAL A 72 11.38 10.33 -9.66
CA VAL A 72 10.69 10.84 -8.46
C VAL A 72 9.42 11.60 -8.84
N LYS A 73 9.49 12.48 -9.84
CA LYS A 73 8.30 13.21 -10.32
C LYS A 73 7.23 12.24 -10.82
N ALA A 74 7.59 11.23 -11.59
CA ALA A 74 6.63 10.27 -12.13
C ALA A 74 5.98 9.41 -11.03
N ASN A 75 6.74 8.97 -10.03
CA ASN A 75 6.20 8.24 -8.87
C ASN A 75 5.22 9.11 -8.06
N ARG A 76 5.52 10.40 -7.88
CA ARG A 76 4.60 11.35 -7.21
C ARG A 76 3.31 11.60 -8.01
N VAL A 77 3.39 11.66 -9.34
CA VAL A 77 2.20 11.73 -10.20
C VAL A 77 1.35 10.49 -10.01
N PHE A 78 1.96 9.30 -10.08
CA PHE A 78 1.25 8.02 -9.84
C PHE A 78 0.55 8.01 -8.48
N TYR A 79 1.27 8.37 -7.41
CA TYR A 79 0.69 8.46 -6.07
C TYR A 79 -0.53 9.38 -6.02
N LYS A 80 -0.39 10.60 -6.53
CA LYS A 80 -1.50 11.58 -6.48
C LYS A 80 -2.69 11.13 -7.31
N SER A 81 -2.44 10.52 -8.47
CA SER A 81 -3.48 9.93 -9.32
C SER A 81 -4.24 8.82 -8.60
N CYS A 82 -3.54 7.93 -7.90
CA CYS A 82 -4.16 6.87 -7.09
C CYS A 82 -4.91 7.43 -5.88
N TYR A 83 -4.32 8.37 -5.14
CA TYR A 83 -4.95 9.01 -3.99
C TYR A 83 -6.31 9.62 -4.37
N ARG A 84 -6.34 10.41 -5.47
CA ARG A 84 -7.58 11.03 -5.97
C ARG A 84 -8.60 10.00 -6.46
N ALA A 85 -8.14 8.88 -7.01
CA ALA A 85 -9.02 7.79 -7.43
C ALA A 85 -9.69 7.10 -6.23
N ILE A 86 -8.95 6.86 -5.14
CA ILE A 86 -9.49 6.32 -3.89
C ILE A 86 -10.49 7.30 -3.27
N GLU A 87 -10.17 8.61 -3.23
CA GLU A 87 -11.11 9.63 -2.73
C GLU A 87 -12.42 9.64 -3.52
N ALA A 88 -12.34 9.49 -4.85
CA ALA A 88 -13.50 9.54 -5.72
C ALA A 88 -14.33 8.23 -5.69
N LYS A 89 -13.68 7.09 -5.44
CA LYS A 89 -14.29 5.76 -5.51
C LYS A 89 -13.77 4.84 -4.39
N PRO A 90 -14.09 5.14 -3.11
CA PRO A 90 -13.53 4.41 -1.97
C PRO A 90 -13.94 2.92 -1.93
N ASP A 91 -15.07 2.58 -2.55
CA ASP A 91 -15.63 1.22 -2.58
C ASP A 91 -15.21 0.40 -3.82
N ASP A 92 -14.35 0.95 -4.70
CA ASP A 92 -13.90 0.25 -5.91
C ASP A 92 -12.85 -0.81 -5.54
N VAL A 93 -13.34 -2.03 -5.31
CA VAL A 93 -12.53 -3.19 -4.90
C VAL A 93 -11.46 -3.58 -5.93
N HIS A 94 -11.54 -3.13 -7.17
CA HIS A 94 -10.52 -3.42 -8.20
C HIS A 94 -9.47 -2.32 -8.29
N LEU A 95 -9.79 -1.10 -7.90
CA LEU A 95 -8.87 0.03 -7.99
C LEU A 95 -8.17 0.31 -6.66
N VAL A 96 -8.93 0.33 -5.55
CA VAL A 96 -8.43 0.80 -4.26
C VAL A 96 -7.33 -0.08 -3.68
N PRO A 97 -7.47 -1.43 -3.58
CA PRO A 97 -6.42 -2.28 -3.02
C PRO A 97 -5.10 -2.18 -3.79
N TYR A 98 -5.15 -2.09 -5.12
CA TYR A 98 -3.95 -1.94 -5.94
C TYR A 98 -3.32 -0.57 -5.77
N CYS A 99 -4.11 0.50 -5.77
CA CYS A 99 -3.58 1.83 -5.53
C CYS A 99 -2.89 1.90 -4.16
N LEU A 100 -3.54 1.42 -3.09
CA LEU A 100 -2.93 1.38 -1.76
C LEU A 100 -1.62 0.58 -1.74
N TRP A 101 -1.60 -0.59 -2.38
CA TRP A 101 -0.41 -1.43 -2.42
C TRP A 101 0.76 -0.80 -3.18
N LEU A 102 0.47 -0.06 -4.27
CA LEU A 102 1.49 0.49 -5.16
C LEU A 102 1.91 1.93 -4.84
N MET A 103 1.18 2.61 -3.95
CA MET A 103 1.47 4.01 -3.59
C MET A 103 2.74 4.16 -2.73
N ASP A 104 3.25 3.08 -2.13
CA ASP A 104 4.45 3.08 -1.28
C ASP A 104 5.70 3.66 -1.96
N VAL A 105 5.85 3.44 -3.27
CA VAL A 105 7.00 3.88 -4.10
C VAL A 105 7.31 5.38 -4.11
N ALA A 106 6.34 6.22 -3.73
CA ALA A 106 6.49 7.66 -3.72
C ALA A 106 6.63 8.24 -2.30
N LEU A 107 6.60 7.37 -1.29
CA LEU A 107 6.60 7.72 0.11
C LEU A 107 7.86 7.22 0.82
N ASP A 108 8.18 7.86 1.93
CA ASP A 108 9.10 7.28 2.90
C ASP A 108 8.43 6.10 3.60
N TYR A 109 9.25 5.19 4.16
CA TYR A 109 8.78 3.92 4.71
C TYR A 109 7.75 4.09 5.86
N ASP A 110 7.90 5.12 6.70
CA ASP A 110 6.94 5.38 7.78
C ASP A 110 5.54 5.76 7.25
N ASP A 111 5.49 6.58 6.20
CA ASP A 111 4.23 7.05 5.61
C ASP A 111 3.53 5.92 4.83
N SER A 112 4.29 5.03 4.19
CA SER A 112 3.72 3.90 3.43
C SER A 112 3.05 2.85 4.35
N ILE A 113 3.47 2.76 5.61
CA ILE A 113 2.88 1.83 6.58
C ILE A 113 1.45 2.24 6.97
N GLN A 114 1.11 3.53 6.95
CA GLN A 114 -0.28 3.95 7.19
C GLN A 114 -1.21 3.49 6.07
N LEU A 115 -0.75 3.55 4.81
CA LEU A 115 -1.49 3.00 3.67
C LEU A 115 -1.65 1.48 3.77
N SER A 116 -0.59 0.79 4.17
CA SER A 116 -0.61 -0.66 4.40
C SER A 116 -1.61 -1.05 5.49
N ARG A 117 -1.65 -0.31 6.61
CA ARG A 117 -2.62 -0.54 7.68
C ARG A 117 -4.06 -0.29 7.23
N TYR A 118 -4.30 0.80 6.49
CA TYR A 118 -5.60 1.09 5.90
C TYR A 118 -6.04 -0.03 4.94
N LEU A 119 -5.13 -0.53 4.11
CA LEU A 119 -5.40 -1.69 3.25
C LEU A 119 -5.84 -2.90 4.06
N LEU A 120 -5.09 -3.26 5.10
CA LEU A 120 -5.43 -4.44 5.92
C LEU A 120 -6.74 -4.28 6.69
N GLU A 121 -7.07 -3.07 7.15
CA GLU A 121 -8.33 -2.80 7.87
C GLU A 121 -9.55 -3.00 6.98
N HIS A 122 -9.49 -2.55 5.72
CA HIS A 122 -10.65 -2.56 4.83
C HIS A 122 -10.68 -3.74 3.85
N TYR A 123 -9.52 -4.34 3.57
CA TYR A 123 -9.35 -5.30 2.48
C TYR A 123 -8.64 -6.60 2.91
N LEU A 124 -8.71 -6.97 4.20
CA LEU A 124 -8.11 -8.21 4.72
C LEU A 124 -8.51 -9.47 3.93
N PHE A 125 -9.74 -9.53 3.40
CA PHE A 125 -10.25 -10.67 2.63
C PHE A 125 -10.25 -10.44 1.12
N TYR A 126 -9.53 -9.43 0.64
CA TYR A 126 -9.32 -9.21 -0.78
C TYR A 126 -8.72 -10.47 -1.42
N SER A 127 -9.34 -10.91 -2.51
CA SER A 127 -9.11 -12.22 -3.15
C SER A 127 -9.19 -12.18 -4.67
N GLN A 128 -9.29 -11.00 -5.26
CA GLN A 128 -9.29 -10.90 -6.72
C GLN A 128 -7.90 -11.25 -7.25
N PRO A 129 -7.80 -12.11 -8.28
CA PRO A 129 -6.53 -12.37 -8.94
C PRO A 129 -5.94 -11.06 -9.44
N THR A 130 -4.61 -10.96 -9.38
CA THR A 130 -3.92 -9.99 -10.21
C THR A 130 -3.72 -10.67 -11.56
N ASP A 131 -4.56 -10.33 -12.54
CA ASP A 131 -4.62 -10.98 -13.87
C ASP A 131 -3.28 -11.03 -14.62
N TYR A 132 -2.24 -10.35 -14.09
CA TYR A 132 -0.95 -10.09 -14.73
C TYR A 132 0.24 -10.58 -13.92
N CYS A 133 0.01 -11.36 -12.88
CA CYS A 133 1.08 -11.99 -12.12
C CYS A 133 1.00 -13.51 -12.31
N ALA A 134 2.03 -14.07 -12.95
CA ALA A 134 2.12 -15.51 -13.23
C ALA A 134 2.11 -16.41 -11.97
N ASN A 135 2.11 -15.83 -10.76
CA ASN A 135 2.19 -16.55 -9.48
C ASN A 135 1.42 -15.90 -8.32
N CYS A 136 0.57 -14.89 -8.56
CA CYS A 136 -0.09 -14.22 -7.46
C CYS A 136 -1.36 -14.98 -7.06
N SER A 137 -1.31 -15.66 -5.93
CA SER A 137 -2.49 -16.27 -5.33
C SER A 137 -3.40 -15.19 -4.72
N PRO A 138 -4.70 -15.47 -4.53
CA PRO A 138 -5.69 -14.49 -4.06
C PRO A 138 -5.29 -13.70 -2.81
N ALA A 139 -4.53 -14.29 -1.90
CA ALA A 139 -4.12 -13.66 -0.65
C ALA A 139 -2.72 -13.04 -0.66
N ASP A 140 -1.96 -13.13 -1.76
CA ASP A 140 -0.54 -12.73 -1.77
C ASP A 140 -0.32 -11.25 -1.47
N LEU A 141 -1.18 -10.39 -2.00
CA LEU A 141 -1.13 -8.95 -1.73
C LEU A 141 -1.29 -8.68 -0.24
N VAL A 142 -2.38 -9.18 0.35
CA VAL A 142 -2.65 -9.00 1.79
C VAL A 142 -1.54 -9.62 2.63
N ALA A 143 -1.04 -10.81 2.25
CA ALA A 143 0.01 -11.49 3.00
C ALA A 143 1.31 -10.68 3.05
N ARG A 144 1.73 -10.10 1.91
CA ARG A 144 2.91 -9.21 1.86
C ARG A 144 2.69 -7.93 2.64
N THR A 145 1.52 -7.31 2.52
CA THR A 145 1.19 -6.12 3.30
C THR A 145 1.21 -6.40 4.81
N THR A 146 0.62 -7.52 5.27
CA THR A 146 0.69 -7.92 6.69
C THR A 146 2.13 -8.16 7.14
N ARG A 147 2.96 -8.77 6.30
CA ARG A 147 4.40 -8.95 6.57
C ARG A 147 5.10 -7.62 6.76
N ASP A 148 4.86 -6.65 5.87
CA ASP A 148 5.55 -5.36 5.92
C ASP A 148 5.13 -4.57 7.17
N VAL A 149 3.86 -4.62 7.57
CA VAL A 149 3.38 -4.05 8.83
C VAL A 149 3.97 -4.77 10.05
N ALA A 150 3.99 -6.11 10.05
CA ALA A 150 4.56 -6.88 11.15
C ALA A 150 6.06 -6.58 11.35
N LEU A 151 6.83 -6.51 10.26
CA LEU A 151 8.25 -6.16 10.32
C LEU A 151 8.48 -4.70 10.72
N TYR A 152 7.57 -3.80 10.33
CA TYR A 152 7.59 -2.42 10.81
C TYR A 152 7.42 -2.36 12.33
N ASP A 153 6.38 -3.04 12.85
CA ASP A 153 6.07 -3.08 14.28
C ASP A 153 7.18 -3.74 15.10
N LEU A 154 7.81 -4.79 14.56
CA LEU A 154 9.00 -5.39 15.16
C LEU A 154 10.11 -4.34 15.34
N ARG A 155 10.42 -3.59 14.29
CA ARG A 155 11.60 -2.70 14.25
C ARG A 155 11.39 -1.36 14.94
N HIS A 156 10.20 -0.78 14.83
CA HIS A 156 9.94 0.60 15.28
C HIS A 156 9.17 0.64 16.60
N ASN A 157 8.30 -0.35 16.84
CA ASN A 157 7.49 -0.41 18.06
C ASN A 157 8.05 -1.40 19.10
N ASN A 158 9.12 -2.14 18.75
CA ASN A 158 9.70 -3.19 19.58
C ASN A 158 8.62 -4.16 20.11
N ALA A 159 7.68 -4.53 19.23
CA ALA A 159 6.49 -5.30 19.56
C ALA A 159 6.53 -6.70 18.91
N PRO A 160 7.51 -7.56 19.26
CA PRO A 160 7.70 -8.83 18.55
C PRO A 160 6.51 -9.79 18.71
N TYR A 161 5.83 -9.77 19.85
CA TYR A 161 4.62 -10.59 20.06
C TYR A 161 3.45 -10.14 19.17
N ASP A 162 3.22 -8.84 19.03
CA ASP A 162 2.14 -8.32 18.18
C ASP A 162 2.45 -8.57 16.71
N ALA A 163 3.70 -8.37 16.29
CA ALA A 163 4.17 -8.68 14.94
C ALA A 163 3.97 -10.16 14.60
N ALA A 164 4.33 -11.06 15.51
CA ALA A 164 4.13 -12.49 15.34
C ALA A 164 2.65 -12.85 15.23
N LEU A 165 1.83 -12.32 16.13
CA LEU A 165 0.40 -12.59 16.18
C LEU A 165 -0.32 -12.15 14.89
N GLN A 166 0.10 -11.03 14.29
CA GLN A 166 -0.43 -10.57 13.00
C GLN A 166 -0.20 -11.61 11.89
N LEU A 167 1.03 -12.12 11.77
CA LEU A 167 1.38 -13.12 10.76
C LEU A 167 0.77 -14.49 11.03
N GLU A 168 0.70 -14.91 12.29
CA GLU A 168 0.06 -16.18 12.67
C GLU A 168 -1.43 -16.18 12.36
N ARG A 169 -2.15 -15.09 12.68
CA ARG A 169 -3.57 -14.94 12.34
C ARG A 169 -3.81 -14.97 10.83
N LEU A 170 -2.98 -14.27 10.07
CA LEU A 170 -3.03 -14.32 8.61
C LEU A 170 -2.91 -15.77 8.11
N LEU A 171 -1.96 -16.54 8.65
CA LEU A 171 -1.76 -17.92 8.24
C LEU A 171 -2.95 -18.81 8.66
N ASP A 172 -3.46 -18.66 9.87
CA ASP A 172 -4.62 -19.43 10.34
C ASP A 172 -5.87 -19.18 9.50
N GLU A 173 -6.06 -17.95 9.02
CA GLU A 173 -7.23 -17.56 8.25
C GLU A 173 -7.07 -17.78 6.74
N ARG A 174 -5.85 -17.62 6.20
CA ARG A 174 -5.61 -17.48 4.76
C ARG A 174 -4.46 -18.30 4.18
N GLU A 175 -3.73 -19.13 4.95
CA GLU A 175 -2.55 -19.89 4.46
C GLU A 175 -2.81 -20.63 3.14
N ALA A 176 -3.98 -21.28 2.99
CA ALA A 176 -4.34 -22.02 1.79
C ALA A 176 -4.57 -21.16 0.52
N GLN A 177 -4.67 -19.84 0.67
CA GLN A 177 -4.88 -18.87 -0.41
C GLN A 177 -3.60 -18.11 -0.77
N ILE A 178 -2.49 -18.39 -0.09
CA ILE A 178 -1.19 -17.73 -0.27
C ILE A 178 -0.31 -18.65 -1.13
N SER A 179 0.41 -18.09 -2.08
CA SER A 179 1.33 -18.84 -2.93
C SER A 179 2.49 -19.41 -2.11
N ALA A 180 3.02 -20.56 -2.54
CA ALA A 180 4.19 -21.17 -1.90
C ALA A 180 5.38 -20.20 -1.79
N TRP A 181 5.54 -19.32 -2.80
CA TRP A 181 6.55 -18.28 -2.79
C TRP A 181 6.38 -17.30 -1.62
N VAL A 182 5.17 -16.74 -1.48
CA VAL A 182 4.87 -15.76 -0.43
C VAL A 182 4.85 -16.43 0.95
N LEU A 183 4.39 -17.68 1.07
CA LEU A 183 4.53 -18.45 2.31
C LEU A 183 6.01 -18.54 2.75
N GLY A 184 6.93 -18.76 1.81
CA GLY A 184 8.37 -18.72 2.11
C GLY A 184 8.84 -17.36 2.63
N GLU A 185 8.38 -16.25 2.04
CA GLU A 185 8.66 -14.90 2.54
C GLU A 185 8.14 -14.69 3.98
N ILE A 186 6.93 -15.16 4.26
CA ILE A 186 6.31 -15.07 5.58
C ILE A 186 7.07 -15.90 6.61
N TYR A 187 7.48 -17.13 6.27
CA TYR A 187 8.18 -18.02 7.19
C TYR A 187 9.57 -17.52 7.56
N VAL A 188 10.29 -16.89 6.62
CA VAL A 188 11.56 -16.21 6.94
C VAL A 188 11.31 -15.05 7.90
N SER A 189 10.27 -14.25 7.69
CA SER A 189 9.94 -13.13 8.58
C SER A 189 9.45 -13.58 9.96
N LEU A 190 8.66 -14.65 10.06
CA LEU A 190 8.31 -15.25 11.34
C LEU A 190 9.55 -15.75 12.09
N ALA A 191 10.52 -16.31 11.38
CA ALA A 191 11.78 -16.70 12.00
C ALA A 191 12.54 -15.50 12.60
N GLU A 192 12.66 -14.40 11.85
CA GLU A 192 13.24 -13.13 12.36
C GLU A 192 12.49 -12.62 13.60
N ILE A 193 11.15 -12.61 13.55
CA ILE A 193 10.32 -12.15 14.68
C ILE A 193 10.48 -13.05 15.90
N TYR A 194 10.46 -14.38 15.71
CA TYR A 194 10.57 -15.32 16.82
C TYR A 194 11.92 -15.24 17.50
N GLU A 195 13.01 -14.90 16.80
CA GLU A 195 14.32 -14.68 17.42
C GLU A 195 14.25 -13.60 18.51
N ALA A 196 13.42 -12.57 18.30
CA ALA A 196 13.17 -11.49 19.25
C ALA A 196 12.19 -11.86 20.40
N ILE A 197 11.60 -13.06 20.39
CA ILE A 197 10.64 -13.52 21.40
C ILE A 197 11.32 -14.45 22.43
N PRO A 198 11.26 -14.11 23.74
CA PRO A 198 11.57 -15.05 24.81
C PRO A 198 10.62 -16.25 24.81
N ASP A 199 11.08 -17.43 25.24
CA ASP A 199 10.24 -18.64 25.37
C ASP A 199 9.54 -19.11 24.07
N ARG A 200 10.14 -18.81 22.91
CA ARG A 200 9.63 -19.11 21.56
C ARG A 200 9.51 -20.59 21.17
N ALA A 201 9.77 -21.54 22.07
CA ALA A 201 9.94 -22.95 21.71
C ALA A 201 8.71 -23.56 21.00
N GLU A 202 7.51 -23.25 21.49
CA GLU A 202 6.26 -23.71 20.88
C GLU A 202 6.06 -23.11 19.48
N ARG A 203 6.29 -21.80 19.34
CA ARG A 203 6.18 -21.07 18.08
C ARG A 203 7.16 -21.61 17.02
N VAL A 204 8.39 -21.93 17.42
CA VAL A 204 9.40 -22.56 16.54
C VAL A 204 8.94 -23.95 16.08
N ASP A 205 8.33 -24.76 16.95
CA ASP A 205 7.79 -26.06 16.54
C ASP A 205 6.64 -25.93 15.53
N GLN A 206 5.72 -24.99 15.76
CA GLN A 206 4.65 -24.70 14.82
C GLN A 206 5.18 -24.24 13.44
N LEU A 207 6.20 -23.37 13.43
CA LEU A 207 6.86 -22.94 12.19
C LEU A 207 7.53 -24.13 11.49
N ARG A 208 8.23 -25.00 12.22
CA ARG A 208 8.82 -26.23 11.66
C ARG A 208 7.78 -27.08 10.95
N GLN A 209 6.62 -27.33 11.59
CA GLN A 209 5.54 -28.10 10.98
C GLN A 209 5.00 -27.44 9.69
N ARG A 210 4.87 -26.11 9.68
CA ARG A 210 4.47 -25.33 8.49
C ARG A 210 5.50 -25.44 7.36
N VAL A 211 6.79 -25.31 7.69
CA VAL A 211 7.90 -25.46 6.73
C VAL A 211 7.92 -26.85 6.11
N THR A 212 7.76 -27.92 6.91
CA THR A 212 7.68 -29.29 6.38
C THR A 212 6.53 -29.47 5.41
N ARG A 213 5.35 -28.88 5.67
CA ARG A 213 4.23 -28.92 4.72
C ARG A 213 4.53 -28.14 3.43
N LEU A 214 5.18 -26.99 3.54
CA LEU A 214 5.60 -26.19 2.38
C LEU A 214 6.60 -26.96 1.51
N GLU A 215 7.61 -27.58 2.12
CA GLU A 215 8.60 -28.42 1.43
C GLU A 215 7.93 -29.58 0.66
N ALA A 216 7.01 -30.29 1.32
CA ALA A 216 6.31 -31.42 0.71
C ALA A 216 5.42 -31.02 -0.48
N ASN A 217 4.97 -29.76 -0.52
CA ASN A 217 4.09 -29.24 -1.57
C ASN A 217 4.77 -28.16 -2.43
N TRP A 218 6.09 -28.08 -2.42
CA TRP A 218 6.81 -27.04 -3.16
C TRP A 218 6.59 -27.22 -4.67
N PRO A 219 6.00 -26.23 -5.36
CA PRO A 219 5.68 -26.37 -6.79
C PRO A 219 6.93 -26.60 -7.66
N GLU A 220 6.81 -27.51 -8.62
CA GLU A 220 7.82 -27.71 -9.65
C GLU A 220 8.04 -26.42 -10.46
N GLY A 221 9.30 -26.06 -10.71
CA GLY A 221 9.66 -24.86 -11.44
C GLY A 221 9.77 -23.58 -10.60
N LEU A 222 9.33 -23.59 -9.32
CA LEU A 222 9.70 -22.53 -8.40
C LEU A 222 11.16 -22.65 -7.96
N GLN A 223 11.78 -21.51 -7.73
CA GLN A 223 13.22 -21.42 -7.48
C GLN A 223 13.55 -22.02 -6.10
N ALA A 224 14.39 -23.07 -6.08
CA ALA A 224 14.71 -23.82 -4.87
C ALA A 224 15.37 -22.98 -3.77
N TRP A 225 16.10 -21.92 -4.13
CA TRP A 225 16.78 -21.06 -3.16
C TRP A 225 15.82 -20.42 -2.15
N ARG A 226 14.56 -20.18 -2.52
CA ARG A 226 13.56 -19.65 -1.59
C ARG A 226 13.28 -20.64 -0.46
N LEU A 227 13.24 -21.93 -0.77
CA LEU A 227 13.05 -22.98 0.23
C LEU A 227 14.30 -23.12 1.12
N GLU A 228 15.48 -22.97 0.52
CA GLU A 228 16.75 -22.97 1.26
C GLU A 228 16.86 -21.81 2.25
N ASP A 229 16.36 -20.62 1.91
CA ASP A 229 16.29 -19.47 2.81
C ASP A 229 15.41 -19.77 4.04
N VAL A 230 14.22 -20.34 3.81
CA VAL A 230 13.28 -20.72 4.87
C VAL A 230 13.92 -21.74 5.82
N GLN A 231 14.54 -22.78 5.27
CA GLN A 231 15.24 -23.80 6.05
C GLN A 231 16.42 -23.21 6.83
N SER A 232 17.14 -22.26 6.23
CA SER A 232 18.26 -21.60 6.88
C SER A 232 17.80 -20.74 8.06
N ALA A 233 16.73 -19.98 7.88
CA ALA A 233 16.12 -19.19 8.94
C ALA A 233 15.65 -20.07 10.10
N LEU A 234 14.98 -21.19 9.81
CA LEU A 234 14.54 -22.14 10.84
C LEU A 234 15.71 -22.76 11.60
N ARG A 235 16.80 -23.16 10.91
CA ARG A 235 18.00 -23.71 11.57
C ARG A 235 18.68 -22.71 12.50
N LEU A 236 18.57 -21.41 12.25
CA LEU A 236 19.13 -20.38 13.13
C LEU A 236 18.34 -20.28 14.44
N LEU A 237 17.01 -20.43 14.38
CA LEU A 237 16.15 -20.39 15.57
C LEU A 237 16.36 -21.56 16.54
N GLU A 238 16.81 -22.70 16.03
CA GLU A 238 17.00 -23.95 16.77
C GLU A 238 18.33 -24.02 17.54
N ARG A 239 19.20 -23.02 17.41
CA ARG A 239 20.47 -22.92 18.14
C ARG A 239 20.28 -22.25 19.50
#